data_AF-A0A7J5GZJ8-F1
#
_entry.id   AF-A0A7J5GZJ8-F1
#
_cell.length_a   1.000
_cell.length_b   1.000
_cell.length_c   1.000
_cell.angle_alpha   90.00
_cell.angle_beta   90.00
_cell.angle_gamma   90.00
#
_symmetry.space_group_name_H-M   'P 1'
#
loop_
_entity.id
_entity.type
_entity.pdbx_description
1 polymer ?
#
loop_
_entity_poly.entity_id
_entity_poly.type
_entity_poly.pdbx_seq_one_letter_code
_entity_poly.pdbx_strand_id
1 'polypeptide(L)' 'MTKIFKAIGIEFTKPLKWYNWLTLAWVAVSFILLSIDTETAPIWAVFLVVANFALSIKVAAKTIPDIKDDENS' A
#
# COMPACT_ATOMS: atom_id res chain seq x y z
N MET A 1 1.81 -10.98 -12.80
CA MET A 1 1.22 -10.59 -11.50
C MET A 1 -0.25 -10.16 -11.56
N THR A 2 -0.79 -9.75 -12.73
CA THR A 2 -2.22 -9.41 -12.92
C THR A 2 -3.21 -10.55 -12.64
N LYS A 3 -2.80 -11.82 -12.79
CA LYS A 3 -3.70 -12.99 -12.56
C LYS A 3 -4.13 -13.17 -11.10
N ILE A 4 -3.28 -12.81 -10.14
CA ILE A 4 -3.58 -12.97 -8.70
C ILE A 4 -4.59 -11.91 -8.25
N PHE A 5 -4.40 -10.65 -8.64
CA PHE A 5 -5.34 -9.57 -8.33
C PHE A 5 -6.68 -9.74 -9.04
N LYS A 6 -6.66 -10.21 -10.29
CA LYS A 6 -7.88 -10.57 -11.01
C LYS A 6 -8.64 -11.73 -10.34
N ALA A 7 -7.95 -12.70 -9.74
CA ALA A 7 -8.59 -13.77 -8.96
C ALA A 7 -9.21 -13.28 -7.63
N ILE A 8 -8.76 -12.13 -7.12
CA ILE A 8 -9.28 -11.47 -5.92
C ILE A 8 -10.36 -10.40 -6.29
N GLY A 9 -10.74 -10.31 -7.57
CA GLY A 9 -11.73 -9.32 -8.05
C GLY A 9 -11.18 -7.90 -8.18
N ILE A 10 -9.86 -7.70 -8.07
CA ILE A 10 -9.22 -6.39 -8.19
C ILE A 10 -8.77 -6.20 -9.64
N GLU A 11 -9.55 -5.47 -10.43
CA GLU A 11 -9.15 -5.00 -11.75
C GLU A 11 -8.71 -3.54 -11.70
N PHE A 12 -7.47 -3.25 -12.07
CA PHE A 12 -6.99 -1.87 -12.18
C PHE A 12 -7.41 -1.24 -13.51
N THR A 13 -7.83 0.03 -13.48
CA THR A 13 -8.22 0.82 -14.69
C THR A 13 -7.11 0.90 -15.72
N LYS A 14 -5.84 0.90 -15.29
CA LYS A 14 -4.64 0.87 -16.13
C LYS A 14 -3.69 -0.23 -15.68
N PRO A 15 -2.88 -0.81 -16.58
CA PRO A 15 -1.89 -1.82 -16.20
C PRO A 15 -0.88 -1.22 -15.20
N LEU A 16 -0.71 -1.91 -14.08
CA LEU A 16 0.30 -1.56 -13.08
C LEU A 16 1.71 -1.67 -13.68
N LYS A 17 2.42 -0.54 -13.73
CA LYS A 17 3.84 -0.52 -14.10
C LYS A 17 4.69 -1.09 -12.95
N TRP A 18 5.92 -1.51 -13.27
CA TRP A 18 6.85 -2.10 -12.29
C TRP A 18 7.02 -1.25 -11.01
N TYR A 19 7.13 0.07 -11.14
CA TYR A 19 7.28 0.94 -9.99
C TYR A 19 6.04 0.98 -9.08
N ASN A 20 4.82 0.78 -9.62
CA ASN A 20 3.61 0.70 -8.80
C ASN A 20 3.57 -0.57 -7.95
N TRP A 21 4.13 -1.67 -8.46
CA TRP A 21 4.33 -2.90 -7.69
C TRP A 21 5.29 -2.69 -6.53
N LEU A 22 6.38 -1.97 -6.77
CA LEU A 22 7.31 -1.59 -5.71
C LEU A 22 6.63 -0.73 -4.65
N THR A 23 5.80 0.24 -5.05
CA THR A 23 5.03 1.07 -4.12
C THR A 23 4.05 0.25 -3.29
N LEU A 24 3.31 -0.69 -3.90
CA LEU A 24 2.42 -1.62 -3.19
C LEU A 24 3.18 -2.47 -2.17
N ALA A 25 4.32 -3.05 -2.57
CA ALA A 25 5.16 -3.83 -1.68
C ALA A 25 5.69 -2.98 -0.51
N TRP A 26 6.08 -1.73 -0.78
CA TRP A 26 6.56 -0.79 0.23
C TRP A 26 5.46 -0.41 1.23
N VAL A 27 4.22 -0.19 0.77
CA VAL A 27 3.08 0.04 1.66
C VAL A 27 2.81 -1.19 2.53
N ALA A 28 2.87 -2.41 1.97
CA ALA A 28 2.69 -3.64 2.73
C ALA A 28 3.77 -3.82 3.81
N VAL A 29 5.04 -3.55 3.48
CA VAL A 29 6.15 -3.57 4.47
C VAL A 29 5.93 -2.51 5.55
N SER A 30 5.53 -1.30 5.16
CA SER A 30 5.23 -0.21 6.09
C SER A 30 4.05 -0.53 7.01
N PHE A 31 3.07 -1.30 6.52
CA PHE A 31 1.95 -1.80 7.32
C PHE A 31 2.38 -2.85 8.34
N ILE A 32 3.31 -3.74 7.98
CA ILE A 32 3.86 -4.72 8.95
C ILE A 32 4.65 -4.01 10.04
N LEU A 33 5.42 -2.97 9.66
CA LEU A 33 6.17 -2.14 10.60
C LEU A 33 5.30 -1.44 11.65
N LEU A 34 4.02 -1.18 11.36
CA LEU A 34 3.06 -0.64 12.34
C LEU A 34 2.84 -1.57 13.54
N SER A 35 3.15 -2.86 13.41
CA SER A 35 3.14 -3.82 14.52
C SER A 35 4.35 -3.65 15.47
N ILE A 36 5.03 -2.50 15.42
CA ILE A 36 6.13 -2.17 16.33
C ILE A 36 5.60 -2.13 17.77
N ASP A 37 6.36 -2.74 18.67
CA ASP A 37 6.06 -2.68 20.10
C ASP A 37 6.30 -1.27 20.63
N THR A 38 5.22 -0.61 21.02
CA THR A 38 5.22 0.76 21.55
C THR A 38 5.71 0.85 23.00
N GLU A 39 5.82 -0.29 23.70
CA GLU A 39 6.30 -0.31 25.08
C GLU A 39 7.84 -0.33 25.15
N THR A 40 8.49 -0.92 24.15
CA THR A 40 9.95 -1.03 24.08
C THR A 40 10.60 -0.03 23.13
N ALA A 41 9.87 0.47 22.13
CA ALA A 41 10.39 1.45 21.18
C ALA A 41 10.29 2.89 21.71
N PRO A 42 11.29 3.75 21.46
CA PRO A 42 11.19 5.15 21.83
C PRO A 42 10.12 5.87 20.99
N ILE A 43 9.43 6.85 21.59
CA ILE A 43 8.26 7.53 20.99
C ILE A 43 8.54 8.13 19.60
N TRP A 44 9.77 8.61 19.37
CA TRP A 44 10.18 9.17 18.09
C TRP A 44 10.28 8.10 16.98
N ALA A 45 10.68 6.87 17.33
CA ALA A 45 10.72 5.75 16.38
C ALA A 45 9.30 5.32 15.99
N VAL A 46 8.37 5.27 16.96
CA VAL A 46 6.95 5.03 16.69
C VAL A 46 6.40 6.11 15.76
N PHE A 47 6.70 7.38 16.01
CA PHE A 47 6.28 8.49 15.15
C PHE A 47 6.84 8.36 13.72
N LEU A 48 8.11 7.99 13.56
CA LEU A 48 8.72 7.76 12.25
C LEU A 48 8.06 6.61 11.49
N VAL A 49 7.73 5.51 12.17
CA VAL A 49 7.03 4.37 11.56
C VAL A 49 5.65 4.77 11.06
N VAL A 50 4.87 5.46 11.91
CA VAL A 50 3.53 5.94 11.56
C VAL A 50 3.60 6.96 10.41
N ALA A 51 4.54 7.90 10.47
CA ALA A 51 4.75 8.90 9.42
C ALA A 51 5.16 8.24 8.09
N ASN A 52 6.06 7.26 8.13
CA ASN A 52 6.47 6.50 6.94
C ASN A 52 5.29 5.77 6.32
N PHE A 53 4.43 5.13 7.12
CA PHE A 53 3.23 4.48 6.61
C PHE A 53 2.25 5.48 5.97
N ALA A 54 1.95 6.59 6.64
CA ALA A 54 1.04 7.62 6.11
C ALA A 54 1.54 8.22 4.79
N LEU A 55 2.84 8.51 4.70
CA LEU A 55 3.47 9.00 3.47
C LEU A 55 3.47 7.94 2.37
N SER A 56 3.70 6.67 2.72
CA SER A 56 3.65 5.56 1.78
C SER A 56 2.26 5.39 1.16
N ILE A 57 1.20 5.47 1.97
CA ILE A 57 -0.19 5.46 1.46
C ILE A 57 -0.43 6.68 0.56
N LYS A 58 0.01 7.88 0.97
CA LYS A 58 -0.17 9.10 0.18
C LYS A 58 0.50 9.01 -1.20
N VAL A 59 1.69 8.41 -1.26
CA VAL A 59 2.39 8.16 -2.52
C VAL A 59 1.64 7.12 -3.34
N ALA A 60 1.24 6.01 -2.73
CA ALA A 60 0.48 4.95 -3.37
C ALA A 60 -0.84 5.45 -3.98
N ALA A 61 -1.60 6.27 -3.26
CA ALA A 61 -2.83 6.88 -3.74
C ALA A 61 -2.64 7.80 -4.95
N LYS A 62 -1.43 8.34 -5.17
CA LYS A 62 -1.11 9.17 -6.34
C LYS A 62 -0.56 8.36 -7.52
N THR A 63 0.10 7.24 -7.26
CA THR A 63 0.84 6.49 -8.30
C THR A 63 0.10 5.25 -8.79
N ILE A 64 -0.69 4.63 -7.92
CA ILE A 64 -1.49 3.45 -8.26
C ILE A 64 -2.74 3.93 -9.02
N PRO A 65 -2.98 3.41 -10.23
CA PRO A 65 -4.20 3.70 -10.97
C PRO A 65 -5.42 3.16 -10.21
N ASP A 66 -6.55 3.86 -10.29
CA ASP A 66 -7.77 3.45 -9.61
C ASP A 66 -8.17 2.01 -9.94
N ILE A 67 -8.75 1.35 -8.96
CA ILE A 67 -9.43 0.07 -9.15
C ILE A 67 -10.71 0.39 -9.92
N LYS A 68 -11.02 -0.42 -10.93
CA LYS A 68 -12.34 -0.37 -11.56
C LYS A 68 -13.35 -0.80 -10.50
N ASP A 69 -14.19 0.12 -10.08
CA ASP A 69 -15.44 -0.26 -9.43
C ASP A 69 -16.34 -0.85 -10.51
N ASP A 70 -16.65 -2.14 -10.40
CA ASP A 70 -17.78 -2.74 -11.10
C ASP A 70 -19.09 -2.24 -10.45
N GLU A 71 -19.36 -0.93 -10.54
CA GLU A 71 -20.64 -0.34 -10.14
C GLU A 71 -21.73 -0.56 -11.22
N ASN A 72 -21.65 -1.67 -11.96
CA ASN A 72 -22.70 -2.08 -12.89
C ASN A 72 -22.65 -3.59 -13.16
N SER A 73 -23.21 -4.38 -12.23
CA SER A 73 -23.96 -5.60 -12.57
C SER A 73 -25.05 -5.88 -11.57
#